data_AF-A0A9X1W2C6-F1
#
_entry.id   AF-A0A9X1W2C6-F1
#
_cell.length_a   1.000
_cell.length_b   1.000
_cell.length_c   1.000
_cell.angle_alpha   90.00
_cell.angle_beta   90.00
_cell.angle_gamma   90.00
#
_symmetry.space_group_name_H-M   'P 1'
#
loop_
_entity.id
_entity.type
_entity.pdbx_description
1 polymer ?
#
loop_
_entity_poly.entity_id
_entity_poly.type
_entity_poly.pdbx_seq_one_letter_code
_entity_poly.pdbx_strand_id
1 'polypeptide(L)'
;MPRILFALALACLLGPAVADERADARRQIEAARQDVAELQKLLKQIEQEKSSVQKQLQSTESEMGELEKQVDTLQQEIDRSEAELERLDEEKTTLEGARIEQQRLIGIQARAAYQSGRQEYLKLLLNQQSPEKFSRTLTYYDYLSKARFEQVESFNETLRQLANVERNIEAQQATLAEQQDGLKQRREQLAEVRQERQQTLAKLDRDRASRDQKLQARKQEQAQLERVLKTIEETLARQAREAEQARQRALAQAREEQSRQQRAGNTAQPSGPVVSSAGGSFGGPFASAKGKLPWPVDGQLVARYGTPRGGDARTKWDGVLIGARVGTQVRAVHGGRVVFADWLRGAGLLVILDHGNGYLSLYGHNQSLLRDAGDIVEAGDPIATVGNSGGQEAAALYFAIRQQGRPSDPAQWCRAQG
;
A
#
# COMPACT_ATOMS: atom_id res chain seq x y z
N MET A 1 56.34 -60.98 2.72
CA MET A 1 56.80 -62.11 1.87
C MET A 1 55.57 -62.69 1.19
N PRO A 2 55.53 -62.98 -0.12
CA PRO A 2 56.45 -62.65 -1.25
C PRO A 2 55.77 -61.65 -2.25
N ARG A 3 56.42 -60.72 -2.99
CA ARG A 3 57.44 -60.75 -4.08
C ARG A 3 57.02 -61.59 -5.30
N ILE A 4 56.82 -60.98 -6.49
CA ILE A 4 57.75 -60.94 -7.66
C ILE A 4 57.12 -59.95 -8.70
N LEU A 5 57.73 -58.81 -9.08
CA LEU A 5 58.72 -58.54 -10.16
C LEU A 5 58.28 -58.92 -11.60
N PHE A 6 57.98 -57.92 -12.46
CA PHE A 6 58.25 -57.86 -13.92
C PHE A 6 57.92 -56.43 -14.40
N ALA A 7 58.89 -55.52 -14.55
CA ALA A 7 59.81 -55.32 -15.67
C ALA A 7 59.15 -54.84 -16.98
N LEU A 8 59.28 -53.52 -17.20
CA LEU A 8 59.53 -52.78 -18.45
C LEU A 8 59.30 -53.51 -19.79
N ALA A 9 58.41 -52.96 -20.64
CA ALA A 9 58.54 -53.01 -22.09
C ALA A 9 57.82 -51.82 -22.74
N LEU A 10 58.62 -50.81 -23.07
CA LEU A 10 58.28 -49.70 -23.97
C LEU A 10 58.38 -50.22 -25.41
N ALA A 11 57.28 -50.22 -26.16
CA ALA A 11 57.30 -50.40 -27.62
C ALA A 11 56.15 -49.62 -28.26
N CYS A 12 56.50 -48.62 -29.06
CA CYS A 12 55.60 -47.80 -29.86
C CYS A 12 54.76 -48.65 -30.83
N LEU A 13 53.43 -48.47 -30.79
CA LEU A 13 52.52 -48.70 -31.91
C LEU A 13 51.56 -47.51 -31.99
N LEU A 14 51.63 -46.78 -33.11
CA LEU A 14 50.78 -45.62 -33.42
C LEU A 14 49.45 -46.07 -34.03
N GLY A 15 48.33 -45.63 -33.41
CA GLY A 15 46.94 -45.59 -33.94
C GLY A 15 46.06 -46.81 -33.60
N PRO A 16 44.74 -46.68 -33.25
CA PRO A 16 43.85 -45.52 -33.17
C PRO A 16 43.15 -45.41 -31.78
N ALA A 17 43.84 -44.95 -30.74
CA ALA A 17 43.22 -44.82 -29.40
C ALA A 17 42.42 -43.51 -29.20
N VAL A 18 42.48 -42.57 -30.15
CA VAL A 18 41.92 -41.20 -30.01
C VAL A 18 40.42 -41.12 -30.34
N ALA A 19 39.84 -42.18 -30.91
CA ALA A 19 38.42 -42.21 -31.27
C ALA A 19 37.50 -42.52 -30.08
N ASP A 20 37.97 -43.35 -29.15
CA ASP A 20 37.18 -43.86 -28.01
C ASP A 20 37.03 -42.79 -26.91
N GLU A 21 38.11 -42.10 -26.56
CA GLU A 21 38.08 -40.97 -25.59
C GLU A 21 37.17 -39.81 -26.05
N ARG A 22 37.06 -39.58 -27.36
CA ARG A 22 36.17 -38.54 -27.91
C ARG A 22 34.70 -38.94 -27.83
N ALA A 23 34.38 -40.23 -27.96
CA ALA A 23 33.02 -40.73 -27.83
C ALA A 23 32.55 -40.64 -26.36
N ASP A 24 33.42 -40.98 -25.42
CA ASP A 24 33.12 -40.91 -23.99
C ASP A 24 33.08 -39.47 -23.46
N ALA A 25 33.98 -38.58 -23.92
CA ALA A 25 33.89 -37.15 -23.59
C ALA A 25 32.59 -36.52 -24.11
N ARG A 26 32.10 -36.93 -25.30
CA ARG A 26 30.81 -36.48 -25.84
C ARG A 26 29.64 -36.99 -25.01
N ARG A 27 29.66 -38.24 -24.55
CA ARG A 27 28.63 -38.78 -23.63
C ARG A 27 28.61 -38.03 -22.30
N GLN A 28 29.77 -37.70 -21.75
CA GLN A 28 29.88 -36.93 -20.51
C GLN A 28 29.36 -35.50 -20.67
N ILE A 29 29.61 -34.85 -21.82
CA ILE A 29 29.03 -33.53 -22.13
C ILE A 29 27.51 -33.60 -22.23
N GLU A 30 26.96 -34.61 -22.93
CA GLU A 30 25.51 -34.76 -23.07
C GLU A 30 24.83 -35.06 -21.73
N ALA A 31 25.43 -35.91 -20.88
CA ALA A 31 24.95 -36.15 -19.52
C ALA A 31 24.98 -34.86 -18.68
N ALA A 32 26.10 -34.12 -18.68
CA ALA A 32 26.21 -32.85 -17.95
C ALA A 32 25.25 -31.77 -18.47
N ARG A 33 24.93 -31.74 -19.77
CA ARG A 33 23.91 -30.86 -20.35
C ARG A 33 22.51 -31.23 -19.86
N GLN A 34 22.21 -32.53 -19.73
CA GLN A 34 20.94 -32.99 -19.16
C GLN A 34 20.82 -32.59 -17.68
N ASP A 35 21.89 -32.74 -16.91
CA ASP A 35 21.92 -32.32 -15.50
C ASP A 35 21.70 -30.81 -15.35
N VAL A 36 22.33 -29.99 -16.19
CA VAL A 36 22.09 -28.53 -16.21
C VAL A 36 20.64 -28.21 -16.57
N ALA A 37 20.04 -28.90 -17.53
CA ALA A 37 18.64 -28.70 -17.90
C ALA A 37 17.68 -29.10 -16.76
N GLU A 38 17.97 -30.17 -16.02
CA GLU A 38 17.19 -30.57 -14.85
C GLU A 38 17.32 -29.55 -13.71
N LEU A 39 18.54 -29.09 -13.42
CA LEU A 39 18.79 -28.03 -12.45
C LEU A 39 18.06 -26.73 -12.80
N GLN A 40 18.05 -26.33 -14.07
CA GLN A 40 17.29 -25.17 -14.53
C GLN A 40 15.78 -25.34 -14.32
N LYS A 41 15.24 -26.55 -14.57
CA LYS A 41 13.82 -26.84 -14.31
C LYS A 41 13.48 -26.75 -12.83
N LEU A 42 14.31 -27.31 -11.96
CA LEU A 42 14.13 -27.23 -10.50
C LEU A 42 14.23 -25.79 -9.98
N LEU A 43 15.21 -25.02 -10.47
CA LEU A 43 15.34 -23.61 -10.13
C LEU A 43 14.10 -22.81 -10.54
N LYS A 44 13.58 -23.04 -11.75
CA LYS A 44 12.35 -22.40 -12.23
C LYS A 44 11.15 -22.74 -11.35
N GLN A 45 11.03 -24.00 -10.91
CA GLN A 45 9.96 -24.42 -10.02
C GLN A 45 10.05 -23.72 -8.65
N ILE A 46 11.24 -23.66 -8.04
CA ILE A 46 11.46 -22.95 -6.76
C ILE A 46 11.15 -21.46 -6.90
N GLU A 47 11.54 -20.83 -8.02
CA GLU A 47 11.24 -19.42 -8.29
C GLU A 47 9.73 -19.17 -8.51
N GLN A 48 9.02 -20.09 -9.16
CA GLN A 48 7.58 -20.03 -9.34
C GLN A 48 6.83 -20.16 -8.02
N GLU A 49 7.20 -21.13 -7.17
CA GLU A 49 6.62 -21.32 -5.83
C GLU A 49 6.88 -20.09 -4.93
N LYS A 50 8.08 -19.51 -4.97
CA LYS A 50 8.37 -18.27 -4.25
C LYS A 50 7.49 -17.12 -4.73
N SER A 51 7.28 -17.02 -6.04
CA SER A 51 6.43 -15.99 -6.62
C SER A 51 4.95 -16.18 -6.30
N SER A 52 4.44 -17.42 -6.17
CA SER A 52 3.04 -17.67 -5.83
C SER A 52 2.75 -17.31 -4.38
N VAL A 53 3.62 -17.68 -3.44
CA VAL A 53 3.46 -17.32 -2.03
C VAL A 53 3.55 -15.80 -1.82
N GLN A 54 4.42 -15.12 -2.57
CA GLN A 54 4.47 -13.65 -2.55
C GLN A 54 3.19 -12.99 -3.09
N LYS A 55 2.56 -13.57 -4.12
CA LYS A 55 1.26 -13.10 -4.62
C LYS A 55 0.14 -13.33 -3.60
N GLN A 56 0.16 -14.47 -2.89
CA GLN A 56 -0.80 -14.73 -1.83
C GLN A 56 -0.65 -13.71 -0.69
N LEU A 57 0.58 -13.46 -0.24
CA LEU A 57 0.86 -12.43 0.76
C LEU A 57 0.41 -11.03 0.31
N GLN A 58 0.67 -10.67 -0.95
CA GLN A 58 0.18 -9.42 -1.54
C GLN A 58 -1.35 -9.31 -1.49
N SER A 59 -2.06 -10.37 -1.87
CA SER A 59 -3.53 -10.40 -1.84
C SER A 59 -4.06 -10.20 -0.42
N THR A 60 -3.52 -10.94 0.56
CA THR A 60 -3.90 -10.84 1.97
C THR A 60 -3.57 -9.46 2.56
N GLU A 61 -2.42 -8.87 2.23
CA GLU A 61 -2.05 -7.52 2.69
C GLU A 61 -2.93 -6.43 2.06
N SER A 62 -3.35 -6.60 0.81
CA SER A 62 -4.24 -5.64 0.13
C SER A 62 -5.66 -5.71 0.69
N GLU A 63 -6.20 -6.92 0.88
CA GLU A 63 -7.49 -7.15 1.52
C GLU A 63 -7.54 -6.59 2.95
N MET A 64 -6.45 -6.80 3.71
CA MET A 64 -6.30 -6.23 5.05
C MET A 64 -6.34 -4.70 5.03
N GLY A 65 -5.64 -4.06 4.08
CA GLY A 65 -5.64 -2.60 3.93
C GLY A 65 -7.02 -2.03 3.61
N GLU A 66 -7.79 -2.70 2.74
CA GLU A 66 -9.17 -2.31 2.43
C GLU A 66 -10.12 -2.49 3.63
N LEU A 67 -10.00 -3.60 4.36
CA LEU A 67 -10.78 -3.84 5.59
C LEU A 67 -10.50 -2.77 6.65
N GLU A 68 -9.23 -2.38 6.82
CA GLU A 68 -8.86 -1.31 7.76
C GLU A 68 -9.45 0.04 7.37
N LYS A 69 -9.42 0.39 6.07
CA LYS A 69 -10.06 1.60 5.54
C LYS A 69 -11.58 1.61 5.80
N GLN A 70 -12.24 0.46 5.63
CA GLN A 70 -13.67 0.31 5.92
C GLN A 70 -13.95 0.44 7.43
N VAL A 71 -13.12 -0.14 8.29
CA VAL A 71 -13.24 -0.01 9.76
C VAL A 71 -13.11 1.46 10.18
N ASP A 72 -12.12 2.19 9.65
CA ASP A 72 -11.92 3.60 9.97
C ASP A 72 -13.09 4.47 9.49
N THR A 73 -13.62 4.18 8.30
CA THR A 73 -14.78 4.90 7.75
C THR A 73 -16.03 4.65 8.59
N LEU A 74 -16.33 3.39 8.93
CA LEU A 74 -17.45 3.03 9.79
C LEU A 74 -17.33 3.64 11.19
N GLN A 75 -16.13 3.70 11.76
CA GLN A 75 -15.93 4.35 13.06
C GLN A 75 -16.26 5.84 12.98
N GLN A 76 -15.81 6.55 11.94
CA GLN A 76 -16.14 7.97 11.74
C GLN A 76 -17.64 8.19 11.52
N GLU A 77 -18.32 7.27 10.85
CA GLU A 77 -19.78 7.32 10.68
C GLU A 77 -20.51 7.10 12.02
N ILE A 78 -20.06 6.16 12.85
CA ILE A 78 -20.58 5.92 14.20
C ILE A 78 -20.42 7.17 15.07
N ASP A 79 -19.22 7.77 15.09
CA ASP A 79 -18.96 8.97 15.90
C ASP A 79 -19.87 10.15 15.47
N ARG A 80 -20.15 10.28 14.16
CA ARG A 80 -21.11 11.26 13.64
C ARG A 80 -22.55 10.93 14.04
N SER A 81 -22.93 9.66 13.99
CA SER A 81 -24.26 9.19 14.39
C SER A 81 -24.53 9.42 15.87
N GLU A 82 -23.52 9.21 16.73
CA GLU A 82 -23.60 9.48 18.17
C GLU A 82 -23.74 10.98 18.47
N ALA A 83 -22.98 11.84 17.79
CA ALA A 83 -23.10 13.29 17.93
C ALA A 83 -24.47 13.83 17.47
N GLU A 84 -25.04 13.25 16.41
CA GLU A 84 -26.38 13.62 15.94
C GLU A 84 -27.47 13.17 16.93
N LEU A 85 -27.32 12.00 17.56
CA LEU A 85 -28.23 11.57 18.63
C LEU A 85 -28.20 12.51 19.82
N GLU A 86 -27.01 12.92 20.26
CA GLU A 86 -26.85 13.89 21.36
C GLU A 86 -27.57 15.21 21.02
N ARG A 87 -27.38 15.72 19.79
CA ARG A 87 -28.07 16.93 19.31
C ARG A 87 -29.61 16.76 19.33
N LEU A 88 -30.12 15.62 18.89
CA LEU A 88 -31.56 15.34 18.88
C LEU A 88 -32.13 15.19 20.29
N ASP A 89 -31.39 14.60 21.22
CA ASP A 89 -31.79 14.47 22.63
C ASP A 89 -31.83 15.84 23.35
N GLU A 90 -30.88 16.74 23.04
CA GLU A 90 -30.93 18.13 23.50
C GLU A 90 -32.14 18.89 22.95
N GLU A 91 -32.43 18.72 21.66
CA GLU A 91 -33.59 19.31 21.00
C GLU A 91 -34.90 18.78 21.62
N LYS A 92 -34.98 17.47 21.84
CA LYS A 92 -36.10 16.81 22.53
C LYS A 92 -36.32 17.41 23.92
N THR A 93 -35.26 17.50 24.73
CA THR A 93 -35.34 18.04 26.10
C THR A 93 -35.84 19.49 26.09
N THR A 94 -35.39 20.29 25.13
CA THR A 94 -35.84 21.69 24.96
C THR A 94 -37.34 21.76 24.61
N LEU A 95 -37.78 20.94 23.65
CA LEU A 95 -39.18 20.87 23.24
C LEU A 95 -40.09 20.33 24.35
N GLU A 96 -39.63 19.34 25.13
CA GLU A 96 -40.35 18.83 26.31
C GLU A 96 -40.53 19.92 27.38
N GLY A 97 -39.49 20.70 27.65
CA GLY A 97 -39.57 21.85 28.54
C GLY A 97 -40.60 22.88 28.07
N ALA A 98 -40.57 23.23 26.78
CA ALA A 98 -41.55 24.13 26.16
C ALA A 98 -42.98 23.58 26.23
N ARG A 99 -43.16 22.29 25.91
CA ARG A 99 -44.45 21.58 25.99
C ARG A 99 -45.04 21.66 27.40
N ILE A 100 -44.23 21.36 28.43
CA ILE A 100 -44.70 21.37 29.82
C ILE A 100 -45.14 22.78 30.24
N GLU A 101 -44.37 23.81 29.92
CA GLU A 101 -44.71 25.19 30.28
C GLU A 101 -45.95 25.68 29.51
N GLN A 102 -46.04 25.42 28.21
CA GLN A 102 -47.23 25.72 27.40
C GLN A 102 -48.48 25.01 27.97
N GLN A 103 -48.39 23.73 28.30
CA GLN A 103 -49.48 22.96 28.89
C GLN A 103 -49.92 23.57 30.23
N ARG A 104 -48.98 23.99 31.08
CA ARG A 104 -49.27 24.63 32.37
C ARG A 104 -50.04 25.93 32.20
N LEU A 105 -49.58 26.80 31.29
CA LEU A 105 -50.21 28.09 31.00
C LEU A 105 -51.63 27.92 30.42
N ILE A 106 -51.79 27.03 29.43
CA ILE A 106 -53.10 26.70 28.86
C ILE A 106 -54.03 26.15 29.95
N GLY A 107 -53.54 25.30 30.84
CA GLY A 107 -54.30 24.75 31.96
C GLY A 107 -54.79 25.81 32.95
N ILE A 108 -53.96 26.80 33.28
CA ILE A 108 -54.35 27.93 34.14
C ILE A 108 -55.47 28.75 33.48
N GLN A 109 -55.32 29.08 32.20
CA GLN A 109 -56.31 29.87 31.46
C GLN A 109 -57.63 29.11 31.29
N ALA A 110 -57.58 27.82 30.98
CA ALA A 110 -58.76 26.97 30.86
C ALA A 110 -59.53 26.88 32.20
N ARG A 111 -58.81 26.76 33.33
CA ARG A 111 -59.40 26.74 34.67
C ARG A 111 -60.06 28.08 35.02
N ALA A 112 -59.39 29.20 34.74
CA ALA A 112 -59.94 30.54 34.96
C ALA A 112 -61.20 30.78 34.12
N ALA A 113 -61.19 30.36 32.85
CA ALA A 113 -62.35 30.45 31.95
C ALA A 113 -63.53 29.58 32.43
N TYR A 114 -63.23 28.40 32.97
CA TYR A 114 -64.24 27.52 33.56
C TYR A 114 -64.88 28.13 34.82
N GLN A 115 -64.05 28.65 35.74
CA GLN A 115 -64.51 29.29 36.99
C GLN A 115 -65.33 30.56 36.75
N SER A 116 -64.99 31.34 35.71
CA SER A 116 -65.74 32.54 35.32
C SER A 116 -67.11 32.22 34.67
N GLY A 117 -67.39 30.92 34.44
CA GLY A 117 -68.70 30.41 34.11
C GLY A 117 -69.09 30.61 32.65
N ARG A 118 -68.32 30.01 31.72
CA ARG A 118 -68.55 29.61 30.30
C ARG A 118 -69.37 30.49 29.33
N GLN A 119 -70.10 31.49 29.79
CA GLN A 119 -71.08 32.32 29.05
C GLN A 119 -70.84 33.81 29.31
N GLU A 120 -69.60 34.22 29.56
CA GLU A 120 -69.22 35.61 29.85
C GLU A 120 -69.67 36.56 28.72
N TYR A 121 -69.57 36.11 27.47
CA TYR A 121 -70.01 36.83 26.27
C TYR A 121 -71.53 37.09 26.24
N LEU A 122 -72.33 36.06 26.58
CA LEU A 122 -73.80 36.16 26.65
C LEU A 122 -74.24 37.04 27.83
N LYS A 123 -73.56 36.94 28.97
CA LYS A 123 -73.83 37.79 30.15
C LYS A 123 -73.50 39.27 29.88
N LEU A 124 -72.43 39.55 29.13
CA LEU A 124 -72.07 40.90 28.70
C LEU A 124 -73.07 41.48 27.69
N LEU A 125 -73.53 40.68 26.72
CA LEU A 125 -74.61 41.07 25.79
C LEU A 125 -75.91 41.46 26.51
N LEU A 126 -76.22 40.79 27.63
CA LEU A 126 -77.42 41.04 28.41
C LEU A 126 -77.27 42.25 29.37
N ASN A 127 -76.07 42.76 29.59
CA ASN A 127 -75.79 43.89 30.51
C ASN A 127 -75.62 45.22 29.75
N GLN A 128 -76.74 45.91 29.44
CA GLN A 128 -76.82 47.04 28.49
C GLN A 128 -76.46 48.45 29.04
N GLN A 129 -75.61 48.59 30.05
CA GLN A 129 -75.48 49.88 30.74
C GLN A 129 -74.59 50.95 30.05
N SER A 130 -73.78 50.61 29.03
CA SER A 130 -73.04 51.61 28.21
C SER A 130 -72.46 51.03 26.89
N PRO A 131 -72.86 51.51 25.69
CA PRO A 131 -72.41 50.98 24.39
C PRO A 131 -70.91 51.12 24.11
N GLU A 132 -70.26 52.21 24.52
CA GLU A 132 -68.85 52.49 24.20
C GLU A 132 -67.88 51.65 25.05
N LYS A 133 -68.25 51.37 26.31
CA LYS A 133 -67.48 50.43 27.13
C LYS A 133 -67.67 49.00 26.62
N PHE A 134 -68.89 48.66 26.20
CA PHE A 134 -69.20 47.35 25.63
C PHE A 134 -68.38 47.06 24.35
N SER A 135 -68.36 47.98 23.39
CA SER A 135 -67.57 47.82 22.15
C SER A 135 -66.08 47.59 22.43
N ARG A 136 -65.48 48.37 23.35
CA ARG A 136 -64.07 48.19 23.73
C ARG A 136 -63.82 46.86 24.44
N THR A 137 -64.70 46.46 25.35
CA THR A 137 -64.60 45.17 26.04
C THR A 137 -64.68 44.01 25.05
N LEU A 138 -65.57 44.06 24.06
CA LEU A 138 -65.64 43.05 22.99
C LEU A 138 -64.34 42.97 22.20
N THR A 139 -63.76 44.12 21.82
CA THR A 139 -62.46 44.16 21.14
C THR A 139 -61.35 43.54 21.99
N TYR A 140 -61.30 43.82 23.30
CA TYR A 140 -60.32 43.19 24.19
C TYR A 140 -60.50 41.67 24.29
N TYR A 141 -61.74 41.18 24.31
CA TYR A 141 -62.03 39.75 24.27
C TYR A 141 -61.59 39.11 22.96
N ASP A 142 -61.74 39.80 21.82
CA ASP A 142 -61.27 39.30 20.52
C ASP A 142 -59.75 39.17 20.50
N TYR A 143 -59.00 40.21 20.91
CA TYR A 143 -57.55 40.14 21.05
C TYR A 143 -57.11 39.02 21.99
N LEU A 144 -57.78 38.85 23.13
CA LEU A 144 -57.49 37.79 24.08
C LEU A 144 -57.78 36.40 23.52
N SER A 145 -58.89 36.24 22.79
CA SER A 145 -59.26 34.98 22.13
C SER A 145 -58.24 34.62 21.04
N LYS A 146 -57.81 35.60 20.24
CA LYS A 146 -56.78 35.42 19.22
C LYS A 146 -55.45 34.97 19.83
N ALA A 147 -54.98 35.64 20.88
CA ALA A 147 -53.76 35.25 21.58
C ALA A 147 -53.84 33.83 22.18
N ARG A 148 -55.01 33.44 22.71
CA ARG A 148 -55.26 32.07 23.20
C ARG A 148 -55.19 31.03 22.08
N PHE A 149 -55.75 31.35 20.91
CA PHE A 149 -55.72 30.47 19.76
C PHE A 149 -54.29 30.27 19.25
N GLU A 150 -53.53 31.36 19.10
CA GLU A 150 -52.10 31.32 18.73
C GLU A 150 -51.29 30.48 19.72
N GLN A 151 -51.58 30.57 21.02
CA GLN A 151 -50.92 29.74 22.03
C GLN A 151 -51.21 28.24 21.85
N VAL A 152 -52.45 27.85 21.54
CA VAL A 152 -52.81 26.45 21.26
C VAL A 152 -52.18 25.96 19.96
N GLU A 153 -52.13 26.79 18.91
CA GLU A 153 -51.44 26.46 17.66
C GLU A 153 -49.94 26.23 17.90
N SER A 154 -49.28 27.11 18.64
CA SER A 154 -47.86 26.94 19.00
C SER A 154 -47.61 25.66 19.80
N PHE A 155 -48.52 25.30 20.70
CA PHE A 155 -48.44 24.06 21.47
C PHE A 155 -48.59 22.81 20.60
N ASN A 156 -49.55 22.83 19.66
CA ASN A 156 -49.72 21.74 18.70
C ASN A 156 -48.49 21.60 17.79
N GLU A 157 -47.84 22.70 17.41
CA GLU A 157 -46.61 22.66 16.65
C GLU A 157 -45.45 22.06 17.46
N THR A 158 -45.28 22.46 18.74
CA THR A 158 -44.32 21.82 19.65
C THR A 158 -44.53 20.30 19.72
N LEU A 159 -45.79 19.84 19.81
CA LEU A 159 -46.10 18.40 19.84
C LEU A 159 -45.73 17.68 18.54
N ARG A 160 -45.94 18.32 17.38
CA ARG A 160 -45.53 17.75 16.08
C ARG A 160 -44.02 17.67 15.96
N GLN A 161 -43.31 18.73 16.37
CA GLN A 161 -41.86 18.77 16.38
C GLN A 161 -41.30 17.67 17.29
N LEU A 162 -41.84 17.53 18.51
CA LEU A 162 -41.43 16.48 19.44
C LEU A 162 -41.62 15.08 18.84
N ALA A 163 -42.80 14.81 18.26
CA ALA A 163 -43.07 13.52 17.62
C ALA A 163 -42.20 13.24 16.37
N ASN A 164 -41.70 14.27 15.70
CA ASN A 164 -40.74 14.11 14.61
C ASN A 164 -39.34 13.83 15.16
N VAL A 165 -38.90 14.56 16.18
CA VAL A 165 -37.60 14.35 16.84
C VAL A 165 -37.51 12.95 17.43
N GLU A 166 -38.56 12.47 18.12
CA GLU A 166 -38.62 11.11 18.66
C GLU A 166 -38.49 10.04 17.56
N ARG A 167 -39.19 10.21 16.44
CA ARG A 167 -39.05 9.30 15.28
C ARG A 167 -37.65 9.34 14.67
N ASN A 168 -37.02 10.52 14.61
CA ASN A 168 -35.65 10.66 14.10
C ASN A 168 -34.64 10.00 15.04
N ILE A 169 -34.80 10.13 16.36
CA ILE A 169 -33.98 9.45 17.35
C ILE A 169 -34.09 7.93 17.17
N GLU A 170 -35.31 7.39 17.07
CA GLU A 170 -35.52 5.95 16.86
C GLU A 170 -34.85 5.45 15.57
N ALA A 171 -35.01 6.19 14.47
CA ALA A 171 -34.37 5.86 13.20
C ALA A 171 -32.84 5.90 13.31
N GLN A 172 -32.30 6.94 13.94
CA GLN A 172 -30.86 7.12 14.10
C GLN A 172 -30.25 6.07 15.05
N GLN A 173 -30.95 5.67 16.11
CA GLN A 173 -30.56 4.56 16.98
C GLN A 173 -30.51 3.23 16.22
N ALA A 174 -31.47 2.98 15.33
CA ALA A 174 -31.47 1.78 14.50
C ALA A 174 -30.28 1.77 13.52
N THR A 175 -29.98 2.91 12.87
CA THR A 175 -28.80 3.05 12.00
C THR A 175 -27.49 2.87 12.78
N LEU A 176 -27.39 3.45 13.97
CA LEU A 176 -26.20 3.28 14.82
C LEU A 176 -25.98 1.82 15.21
N ALA A 177 -27.03 1.09 15.56
CA ALA A 177 -26.94 -0.34 15.88
C ALA A 177 -26.44 -1.16 14.67
N GLU A 178 -26.96 -0.89 13.46
CA GLU A 178 -26.49 -1.53 12.23
C GLU A 178 -25.01 -1.22 11.94
N GLN A 179 -24.59 0.03 12.12
CA GLN A 179 -23.19 0.44 11.95
C GLN A 179 -22.27 -0.26 12.96
N GLN A 180 -22.68 -0.37 14.23
CA GLN A 180 -21.93 -1.05 15.29
C GLN A 180 -21.77 -2.56 15.02
N ASP A 181 -22.85 -3.23 14.62
CA ASP A 181 -22.81 -4.63 14.19
C ASP A 181 -21.92 -4.80 12.96
N GLY A 182 -22.03 -3.86 12.02
CA GLY A 182 -21.18 -3.81 10.84
C GLY A 182 -19.70 -3.69 11.19
N LEU A 183 -19.34 -2.76 12.06
CA LEU A 183 -17.97 -2.56 12.55
C LEU A 183 -17.42 -3.81 13.24
N LYS A 184 -18.24 -4.47 14.07
CA LYS A 184 -17.87 -5.72 14.75
C LYS A 184 -17.51 -6.81 13.74
N GLN A 185 -18.35 -7.03 12.72
CA GLN A 185 -18.08 -8.02 11.67
C GLN A 185 -16.78 -7.73 10.91
N ARG A 186 -16.51 -6.47 10.53
CA ARG A 186 -15.27 -6.11 9.82
C ARG A 186 -14.04 -6.28 10.71
N ARG A 187 -14.15 -6.00 12.02
CA ARG A 187 -13.07 -6.25 12.99
C ARG A 187 -12.76 -7.74 13.15
N GLU A 188 -13.79 -8.59 13.15
CA GLU A 188 -13.64 -10.05 13.18
C GLU A 188 -12.95 -10.55 11.90
N GLN A 189 -13.41 -10.12 10.72
CA GLN A 189 -12.76 -10.43 9.43
C GLN A 189 -11.30 -9.97 9.40
N LEU A 190 -11.02 -8.74 9.85
CA LEU A 190 -9.65 -8.21 9.92
C LEU A 190 -8.76 -9.06 10.85
N ALA A 191 -9.30 -9.56 11.96
CA ALA A 191 -8.57 -10.44 12.86
C ALA A 191 -8.23 -11.79 12.20
N GLU A 192 -9.17 -12.37 11.44
CA GLU A 192 -8.95 -13.60 10.67
C GLU A 192 -7.86 -13.40 9.59
N VAL A 193 -7.95 -12.33 8.80
CA VAL A 193 -6.97 -12.00 7.76
C VAL A 193 -5.58 -11.74 8.36
N ARG A 194 -5.51 -11.08 9.53
CA ARG A 194 -4.25 -10.90 10.28
C ARG A 194 -3.66 -12.22 10.75
N GLN A 195 -4.48 -13.15 11.24
CA GLN A 195 -4.04 -14.48 11.65
C GLN A 195 -3.54 -15.29 10.44
N GLU A 196 -4.24 -15.24 9.31
CA GLU A 196 -3.80 -15.88 8.06
C GLU A 196 -2.47 -15.32 7.58
N ARG A 197 -2.32 -13.99 7.60
CA ARG A 197 -1.05 -13.32 7.27
C ARG A 197 0.08 -13.82 8.17
N GLN A 198 -0.13 -13.86 9.48
CA GLN A 198 0.89 -14.31 10.43
C GLN A 198 1.30 -15.77 10.18
N GLN A 199 0.35 -16.65 9.90
CA GLN A 199 0.63 -18.04 9.55
C GLN A 199 1.39 -18.14 8.22
N THR A 200 1.01 -17.34 7.23
CA THR A 200 1.66 -17.29 5.91
C THR A 200 3.09 -16.79 6.02
N LEU A 201 3.33 -15.73 6.81
CA LEU A 201 4.67 -15.22 7.10
C LEU A 201 5.51 -16.27 7.85
N ALA A 202 4.97 -16.91 8.88
CA ALA A 202 5.70 -17.96 9.61
C ALA A 202 6.03 -19.18 8.74
N LYS A 203 5.15 -19.58 7.83
CA LYS A 203 5.44 -20.62 6.82
C LYS A 203 6.51 -20.14 5.84
N LEU A 204 6.37 -18.91 5.35
CA LEU A 204 7.30 -18.29 4.41
C LEU A 204 8.71 -18.18 5.00
N ASP A 205 8.88 -17.77 6.25
CA ASP A 205 10.20 -17.60 6.86
C ASP A 205 10.95 -18.92 7.03
N ARG A 206 10.26 -19.98 7.49
CA ARG A 206 10.80 -21.34 7.57
C ARG A 206 11.23 -21.85 6.20
N ASP A 207 10.37 -21.63 5.21
CA ASP A 207 10.60 -22.07 3.85
C ASP A 207 11.68 -21.26 3.15
N ARG A 208 11.74 -19.95 3.38
CA ARG A 208 12.66 -19.01 2.73
C ARG A 208 14.10 -19.29 3.11
N ALA A 209 14.40 -19.52 4.39
CA ALA A 209 15.76 -19.85 4.83
C ALA A 209 16.26 -21.14 4.15
N SER A 210 15.42 -22.18 4.11
CA SER A 210 15.74 -23.47 3.48
C SER A 210 15.84 -23.36 1.96
N ARG A 211 14.88 -22.68 1.31
CA ARG A 211 14.80 -22.55 -0.15
C ARG A 211 15.86 -21.59 -0.70
N ASP A 212 16.15 -20.46 -0.03
CA ASP A 212 17.20 -19.54 -0.48
C ASP A 212 18.59 -20.21 -0.36
N GLN A 213 18.86 -20.99 0.68
CA GLN A 213 20.07 -21.82 0.76
C GLN A 213 20.14 -22.86 -0.36
N LYS A 214 19.06 -23.63 -0.59
CA LYS A 214 19.00 -24.62 -1.68
C LYS A 214 19.19 -23.95 -3.04
N LEU A 215 18.54 -22.82 -3.28
CA LEU A 215 18.64 -22.09 -4.54
C LEU A 215 20.05 -21.55 -4.78
N GLN A 216 20.72 -21.03 -3.74
CA GLN A 216 22.12 -20.63 -3.84
C GLN A 216 23.03 -21.83 -4.13
N ALA A 217 22.84 -22.95 -3.42
CA ALA A 217 23.61 -24.18 -3.66
C ALA A 217 23.42 -24.69 -5.10
N ARG A 218 22.18 -24.75 -5.60
CA ARG A 218 21.88 -25.18 -6.98
C ARG A 218 22.40 -24.19 -8.04
N LYS A 219 22.35 -22.88 -7.78
CA LYS A 219 22.94 -21.87 -8.69
C LYS A 219 24.47 -21.97 -8.74
N GLN A 220 25.11 -22.28 -7.62
CA GLN A 220 26.55 -22.53 -7.57
C GLN A 220 26.93 -23.81 -8.32
N GLU A 221 26.17 -24.88 -8.12
CA GLU A 221 26.33 -26.17 -8.82
C GLU A 221 26.16 -26.01 -10.34
N GLN A 222 25.10 -25.32 -10.78
CA GLN A 222 24.90 -24.98 -12.20
C GLN A 222 26.09 -24.19 -12.76
N ALA A 223 26.54 -23.15 -12.04
CA ALA A 223 27.67 -22.34 -12.50
C ALA A 223 29.00 -23.10 -12.54
N GLN A 224 29.18 -24.10 -11.67
CA GLN A 224 30.36 -24.99 -11.70
C GLN A 224 30.28 -25.94 -12.89
N LEU A 225 29.12 -26.58 -13.12
CA LEU A 225 28.88 -27.48 -14.25
C LEU A 225 29.05 -26.75 -15.60
N GLU A 226 28.52 -25.54 -15.73
CA GLU A 226 28.67 -24.72 -16.93
C GLU A 226 30.14 -24.35 -17.20
N ARG A 227 30.94 -24.08 -16.15
CA ARG A 227 32.39 -23.85 -16.30
C ARG A 227 33.11 -25.12 -16.76
N VAL A 228 32.79 -26.27 -16.16
CA VAL A 228 33.40 -27.55 -16.54
C VAL A 228 33.06 -27.88 -17.99
N LEU A 229 31.78 -27.77 -18.38
CA LEU A 229 31.34 -27.91 -19.77
C LEU A 229 32.12 -27.00 -20.70
N LYS A 230 32.24 -25.71 -20.38
CA LYS A 230 33.04 -24.76 -21.16
C LYS A 230 34.50 -25.18 -21.30
N THR A 231 35.14 -25.65 -20.22
CA THR A 231 36.53 -26.13 -20.28
C THR A 231 36.69 -27.39 -21.12
N ILE A 232 35.74 -28.34 -21.06
CA ILE A 232 35.76 -29.56 -21.88
C ILE A 232 35.50 -29.22 -23.35
N GLU A 233 34.55 -28.32 -23.63
CA GLU A 233 34.31 -27.82 -24.99
C GLU A 233 35.53 -27.07 -25.53
N GLU A 234 36.21 -26.26 -24.71
CA GLU A 234 37.43 -25.56 -25.08
C GLU A 234 38.61 -26.51 -25.32
N THR A 235 38.78 -27.57 -24.51
CA THR A 235 39.84 -28.58 -24.73
C THR A 235 39.56 -29.44 -25.96
N LEU A 236 38.31 -29.87 -26.16
CA LEU A 236 37.91 -30.56 -27.39
C LEU A 236 38.04 -29.66 -28.62
N ALA A 237 37.67 -28.39 -28.53
CA ALA A 237 37.84 -27.41 -29.59
C ALA A 237 39.31 -27.08 -29.83
N ARG A 238 40.18 -27.13 -28.81
CA ARG A 238 41.63 -26.99 -28.96
C ARG A 238 42.22 -28.20 -29.69
N GLN A 239 41.87 -29.41 -29.27
CA GLN A 239 42.28 -30.65 -29.95
C GLN A 239 41.74 -30.74 -31.39
N ALA A 240 40.50 -30.29 -31.63
CA ALA A 240 39.92 -30.20 -32.96
C ALA A 240 40.62 -29.14 -33.80
N ARG A 241 40.90 -27.94 -33.23
CA ARG A 241 41.68 -26.88 -33.88
C ARG A 241 43.12 -27.30 -34.13
N GLU A 242 43.77 -28.09 -33.30
CA GLU A 242 45.13 -28.60 -33.54
C GLU A 242 45.13 -29.65 -34.65
N ALA A 243 44.14 -30.55 -34.68
CA ALA A 243 43.95 -31.51 -35.76
C ALA A 243 43.59 -30.81 -37.08
N GLU A 244 42.77 -29.76 -37.00
CA GLU A 244 42.37 -28.94 -38.14
C GLU A 244 43.47 -27.95 -38.54
N GLN A 245 44.31 -27.46 -37.63
CA GLN A 245 45.54 -26.69 -37.93
C GLN A 245 46.63 -27.58 -38.50
N ALA A 246 46.72 -28.86 -38.15
CA ALA A 246 47.58 -29.81 -38.85
C ALA A 246 47.09 -30.02 -40.29
N ARG A 247 45.76 -30.12 -40.49
CA ARG A 247 45.14 -30.18 -41.83
C ARG A 247 45.22 -28.84 -42.58
N GLN A 248 45.10 -27.72 -41.88
CA GLN A 248 45.16 -26.37 -42.43
C GLN A 248 46.59 -25.93 -42.65
N ARG A 249 47.60 -26.36 -41.91
CA ARG A 249 49.02 -26.16 -42.26
C ARG A 249 49.34 -26.90 -43.57
N ALA A 250 48.75 -28.07 -43.79
CA ALA A 250 48.81 -28.77 -45.07
C ALA A 250 48.03 -28.02 -46.20
N LEU A 251 46.91 -27.36 -45.89
CA LEU A 251 46.15 -26.54 -46.85
C LEU A 251 46.62 -25.07 -46.99
N ALA A 252 47.40 -24.53 -46.02
CA ALA A 252 47.94 -23.17 -45.97
C ALA A 252 49.29 -23.10 -46.67
N GLN A 253 50.08 -24.18 -46.64
CA GLN A 253 51.12 -24.39 -47.65
C GLN A 253 50.54 -24.32 -49.08
N ALA A 254 49.26 -24.67 -49.27
CA ALA A 254 48.54 -24.55 -50.54
C ALA A 254 47.73 -23.24 -50.73
N ARG A 255 47.62 -22.37 -49.71
CA ARG A 255 46.88 -21.08 -49.78
C ARG A 255 47.77 -19.84 -49.61
N GLU A 256 49.02 -20.00 -49.17
CA GLU A 256 50.06 -18.96 -49.21
C GLU A 256 50.42 -18.54 -50.65
N GLU A 257 50.12 -19.36 -51.65
CA GLU A 257 50.17 -18.98 -53.06
C GLU A 257 49.04 -18.02 -53.49
N GLN A 258 47.92 -17.95 -52.76
CA GLN A 258 46.69 -17.32 -53.27
C GLN A 258 46.19 -16.09 -52.51
N SER A 259 46.87 -15.66 -51.44
CA SER A 259 46.40 -14.54 -50.61
C SER A 259 47.48 -13.49 -50.34
N ARG A 260 48.28 -13.21 -51.37
CA ARG A 260 49.12 -12.00 -51.48
C ARG A 260 48.36 -10.78 -52.03
N GLN A 261 47.06 -10.92 -52.31
CA GLN A 261 46.20 -9.82 -52.72
C GLN A 261 45.12 -9.59 -51.66
N GLN A 262 45.06 -8.33 -51.20
CA GLN A 262 43.98 -7.70 -50.44
C GLN A 262 44.00 -7.86 -48.91
N ARG A 263 44.79 -6.97 -48.29
CA ARG A 263 44.59 -6.48 -46.92
C ARG A 263 43.97 -5.08 -46.95
N ALA A 264 43.32 -4.74 -45.82
CA ALA A 264 42.87 -3.45 -45.28
C ALA A 264 41.35 -3.23 -45.40
N GLY A 265 40.59 -2.81 -44.38
CA GLY A 265 40.82 -2.36 -42.99
C GLY A 265 39.42 -2.19 -42.33
N ASN A 266 39.20 -2.30 -41.01
CA ASN A 266 39.40 -1.34 -39.91
C ASN A 266 38.05 -1.01 -39.19
N THR A 267 37.95 -1.47 -37.94
CA THR A 267 37.33 -0.94 -36.69
C THR A 267 36.18 0.11 -36.61
N ALA A 268 35.21 -0.21 -35.73
CA ALA A 268 34.68 0.55 -34.54
C ALA A 268 33.39 1.43 -34.58
N GLN A 269 32.31 0.93 -33.92
CA GLN A 269 31.62 1.41 -32.67
C GLN A 269 30.90 2.82 -32.59
N PRO A 270 30.07 3.15 -31.54
CA PRO A 270 28.59 3.10 -31.48
C PRO A 270 27.87 4.43 -31.01
N SER A 271 26.60 4.33 -30.52
CA SER A 271 25.79 5.24 -29.63
C SER A 271 24.67 6.03 -30.33
N GLY A 272 23.42 6.22 -29.86
CA GLY A 272 22.63 5.88 -28.66
C GLY A 272 21.22 6.55 -28.77
N PRO A 273 20.23 6.27 -27.90
CA PRO A 273 18.88 6.87 -27.98
C PRO A 273 18.62 7.94 -26.88
N VAL A 274 17.74 8.92 -27.17
CA VAL A 274 17.17 9.86 -26.18
C VAL A 274 15.66 9.89 -26.30
N VAL A 275 14.98 9.80 -25.15
CA VAL A 275 13.60 10.30 -24.96
C VAL A 275 13.54 11.00 -23.61
N SER A 276 12.96 12.20 -23.60
CA SER A 276 12.52 12.93 -22.41
C SER A 276 11.01 13.16 -22.53
N SER A 277 10.29 13.12 -21.41
CA SER A 277 8.92 13.63 -21.30
C SER A 277 8.83 14.65 -20.16
N ALA A 278 8.15 15.76 -20.44
CA ALA A 278 7.99 16.94 -19.58
C ALA A 278 6.84 16.76 -18.58
N GLY A 279 7.04 17.20 -17.33
CA GLY A 279 6.08 17.11 -16.22
C GLY A 279 5.49 18.45 -15.82
N GLY A 280 4.22 18.45 -15.41
CA GLY A 280 3.54 19.58 -14.77
C GLY A 280 4.07 19.85 -13.35
N SER A 281 3.97 21.10 -12.91
CA SER A 281 4.41 21.56 -11.59
C SER A 281 3.24 21.55 -10.60
N PHE A 282 3.28 20.68 -9.58
CA PHE A 282 2.24 20.53 -8.56
C PHE A 282 2.72 21.00 -7.17
N GLY A 283 2.90 22.32 -6.99
CA GLY A 283 3.32 22.90 -5.71
C GLY A 283 4.68 23.61 -5.71
N GLY A 284 5.26 23.88 -6.89
CA GLY A 284 6.51 24.63 -7.05
C GLY A 284 7.75 23.75 -7.29
N PRO A 285 8.93 24.33 -7.52
CA PRO A 285 10.13 23.56 -7.89
C PRO A 285 10.64 22.74 -6.69
N PHE A 286 10.49 21.41 -6.73
CA PHE A 286 10.97 20.50 -5.68
C PHE A 286 12.44 20.74 -5.28
N ALA A 287 13.29 21.08 -6.26
CA ALA A 287 14.70 21.41 -6.05
C ALA A 287 14.94 22.57 -5.06
N SER A 288 14.01 23.53 -4.98
CA SER A 288 14.09 24.69 -4.07
C SER A 288 13.78 24.34 -2.61
N ALA A 289 13.15 23.18 -2.38
CA ALA A 289 12.78 22.69 -1.06
C ALA A 289 13.88 21.83 -0.40
N LYS A 290 15.05 21.69 -1.03
CA LYS A 290 16.19 20.95 -0.47
C LYS A 290 16.58 21.50 0.90
N GLY A 291 16.69 20.60 1.89
CA GLY A 291 16.97 20.91 3.30
C GLY A 291 15.79 21.47 4.09
N LYS A 292 14.62 21.65 3.47
CA LYS A 292 13.42 22.26 4.09
C LYS A 292 12.22 21.32 4.16
N LEU A 293 12.29 20.15 3.52
CA LEU A 293 11.16 19.23 3.50
C LEU A 293 10.84 18.75 4.93
N PRO A 294 9.56 18.61 5.30
CA PRO A 294 9.20 17.88 6.50
C PRO A 294 9.61 16.41 6.38
N TRP A 295 9.81 15.76 7.52
CA TRP A 295 9.85 14.30 7.53
C TRP A 295 8.43 13.75 7.31
N PRO A 296 8.27 12.63 6.61
CA PRO A 296 6.95 12.06 6.29
C PRO A 296 6.23 11.45 7.50
N VAL A 297 6.98 11.11 8.55
CA VAL A 297 6.47 10.63 9.83
C VAL A 297 7.44 11.03 10.94
N ASP A 298 6.90 11.28 12.14
CA ASP A 298 7.71 11.47 13.35
C ASP A 298 8.13 10.11 13.90
N GLY A 299 9.42 9.83 13.88
CA GLY A 299 9.97 8.53 14.27
C GLY A 299 11.50 8.50 14.28
N GLN A 300 12.06 7.38 14.74
CA GLN A 300 13.51 7.19 14.84
C GLN A 300 14.07 6.56 13.57
N LEU A 301 15.23 7.02 13.08
CA LEU A 301 15.90 6.35 11.97
C LEU A 301 16.50 5.01 12.44
N VAL A 302 15.91 3.91 11.97
CA VAL A 302 16.36 2.53 12.22
C VAL A 302 17.40 2.10 11.20
N ALA A 303 17.28 2.58 9.95
CA ALA A 303 18.30 2.40 8.91
C ALA A 303 18.55 3.70 8.15
N ARG A 304 19.80 3.90 7.73
CA ARG A 304 20.26 5.12 7.04
C ARG A 304 20.61 4.82 5.60
N TYR A 305 20.52 5.84 4.75
CA TYR A 305 20.95 5.75 3.37
C TYR A 305 22.42 5.33 3.27
N GLY A 306 22.73 4.41 2.36
CA GLY A 306 24.09 3.94 2.09
C GLY A 306 24.66 2.94 3.08
N THR A 307 23.98 2.61 4.18
CA THR A 307 24.43 1.55 5.10
C THR A 307 24.16 0.16 4.49
N PRO A 308 24.92 -0.88 4.88
CA PRO A 308 24.65 -2.25 4.44
C PRO A 308 23.22 -2.69 4.76
N ARG A 309 22.59 -3.42 3.83
CA ARG A 309 21.22 -3.94 3.93
C ARG A 309 21.27 -5.48 3.92
N GLY A 310 20.86 -6.08 5.04
CA GLY A 310 21.02 -7.52 5.27
C GLY A 310 22.48 -7.90 5.57
N GLY A 311 22.76 -9.21 5.65
CA GLY A 311 24.09 -9.73 5.97
C GLY A 311 25.14 -9.64 4.85
N ASP A 312 24.81 -9.04 3.69
CA ASP A 312 25.74 -8.86 2.55
C ASP A 312 26.18 -7.39 2.44
N ALA A 313 27.47 -7.14 2.65
CA ALA A 313 28.09 -5.81 2.60
C ALA A 313 28.00 -5.13 1.21
N ARG A 314 27.62 -5.85 0.15
CA ARG A 314 27.46 -5.31 -1.21
C ARG A 314 26.09 -4.68 -1.46
N THR A 315 25.08 -5.00 -0.65
CA THR A 315 23.74 -4.42 -0.79
C THR A 315 23.62 -3.26 0.19
N LYS A 316 23.27 -2.06 -0.29
CA LYS A 316 23.11 -0.85 0.54
C LYS A 316 21.67 -0.38 0.54
N TRP A 317 21.29 0.38 1.56
CA TRP A 317 20.00 1.05 1.59
C TRP A 317 19.96 2.22 0.60
N ASP A 318 19.00 2.18 -0.32
CA ASP A 318 18.72 3.26 -1.30
C ASP A 318 17.80 4.36 -0.72
N GLY A 319 17.52 4.31 0.59
CA GLY A 319 16.65 5.21 1.32
C GLY A 319 16.90 5.09 2.81
N VAL A 320 15.95 5.54 3.61
CA VAL A 320 15.97 5.42 5.07
C VAL A 320 14.80 4.58 5.56
N LEU A 321 14.95 4.00 6.74
CA LEU A 321 13.88 3.29 7.43
C LEU A 321 13.57 4.04 8.73
N ILE A 322 12.34 4.54 8.87
CA ILE A 322 11.90 5.37 9.98
C ILE A 322 10.94 4.54 10.84
N GLY A 323 11.39 4.14 12.02
CA GLY A 323 10.59 3.39 12.99
C GLY A 323 9.51 4.28 13.60
N ALA A 324 8.26 3.84 13.48
CA ALA A 324 7.08 4.50 14.02
C ALA A 324 6.01 3.45 14.34
N ARG A 325 5.00 3.81 15.14
CA ARG A 325 3.92 2.89 15.52
C ARG A 325 3.08 2.51 14.29
N VAL A 326 2.64 1.26 14.21
CA VAL A 326 1.65 0.80 13.21
C VAL A 326 0.43 1.73 13.23
N GLY A 327 -0.09 2.08 12.06
CA GLY A 327 -1.23 2.98 11.89
C GLY A 327 -0.90 4.47 11.93
N THR A 328 0.35 4.86 12.26
CA THR A 328 0.75 6.28 12.26
C THR A 328 0.60 6.86 10.85
N GLN A 329 -0.03 8.03 10.72
CA GLN A 329 -0.22 8.66 9.41
C GLN A 329 1.12 9.04 8.77
N VAL A 330 1.30 8.61 7.52
CA VAL A 330 2.39 9.01 6.63
C VAL A 330 1.91 10.17 5.78
N ARG A 331 2.68 11.26 5.77
CA ARG A 331 2.34 12.49 5.08
C ARG A 331 3.23 12.73 3.87
N ALA A 332 2.65 13.32 2.82
CA ALA A 332 3.40 13.74 1.65
C ALA A 332 4.42 14.83 2.03
N VAL A 333 5.70 14.64 1.69
CA VAL A 333 6.74 15.63 2.02
C VAL A 333 6.64 16.90 1.16
N HIS A 334 5.99 16.80 0.00
CA HIS A 334 5.80 17.89 -0.95
C HIS A 334 4.57 17.62 -1.81
N GLY A 335 3.98 18.66 -2.40
CA GLY A 335 2.91 18.52 -3.38
C GLY A 335 3.37 17.72 -4.61
N GLY A 336 2.49 16.89 -5.15
CA GLY A 336 2.81 15.99 -6.25
C GLY A 336 1.61 15.19 -6.75
N ARG A 337 1.83 14.39 -7.79
CA ARG A 337 0.86 13.42 -8.29
C ARG A 337 1.26 12.02 -7.86
N VAL A 338 0.31 11.22 -7.41
CA VAL A 338 0.50 9.79 -7.16
C VAL A 338 0.69 9.08 -8.50
N VAL A 339 1.88 8.56 -8.76
CA VAL A 339 2.19 7.79 -9.98
C VAL A 339 2.15 6.28 -9.74
N PHE A 340 2.13 5.86 -8.48
CA PHE A 340 1.99 4.47 -8.09
C PHE A 340 1.42 4.41 -6.66
N ALA A 341 0.42 3.56 -6.45
CA ALA A 341 -0.20 3.29 -5.15
C ALA A 341 -0.67 1.84 -5.15
N ASP A 342 0.28 0.92 -4.96
CA ASP A 342 0.00 -0.52 -4.98
C ASP A 342 1.12 -1.25 -4.21
N TRP A 343 1.00 -2.56 -4.10
CA TRP A 343 1.99 -3.42 -3.50
C TRP A 343 3.14 -3.72 -4.46
N LEU A 344 4.38 -3.56 -3.97
CA LEU A 344 5.60 -3.89 -4.71
C LEU A 344 6.46 -4.89 -3.92
N ARG A 345 6.95 -5.91 -4.62
CA ARG A 345 7.81 -6.95 -4.04
C ARG A 345 9.01 -6.34 -3.30
N GLY A 346 9.12 -6.65 -2.00
CA GLY A 346 10.21 -6.21 -1.14
C GLY A 346 10.09 -4.78 -0.60
N ALA A 347 9.12 -4.00 -1.10
CA ALA A 347 8.77 -2.69 -0.58
C ALA A 347 7.38 -2.67 0.09
N GLY A 348 6.57 -3.73 -0.06
CA GLY A 348 5.21 -3.79 0.50
C GLY A 348 4.25 -2.84 -0.20
N LEU A 349 3.18 -2.43 0.48
CA LEU A 349 2.32 -1.34 0.03
C LEU A 349 3.15 -0.06 -0.09
N LEU A 350 3.19 0.48 -1.31
CA LEU A 350 4.09 1.55 -1.72
C LEU A 350 3.31 2.66 -2.43
N VAL A 351 3.52 3.89 -1.98
CA VAL A 351 3.11 5.11 -2.69
C VAL A 351 4.34 5.74 -3.31
N ILE A 352 4.24 6.15 -4.57
CA ILE A 352 5.24 6.96 -5.26
C ILE A 352 4.60 8.26 -5.71
N LEU A 353 5.17 9.38 -5.28
CA LEU A 353 4.76 10.71 -5.73
C LEU A 353 5.76 11.24 -6.74
N ASP A 354 5.25 11.73 -7.87
CA ASP A 354 5.99 12.54 -8.84
C ASP A 354 5.80 14.02 -8.53
N HIS A 355 6.91 14.69 -8.27
CA HIS A 355 6.97 16.12 -8.00
C HIS A 355 7.37 16.95 -9.22
N GLY A 356 7.51 16.30 -10.39
CA GLY A 356 7.95 16.90 -11.64
C GLY A 356 9.49 16.95 -11.78
N ASN A 357 9.96 17.23 -12.99
CA ASN A 357 11.39 17.36 -13.33
C ASN A 357 12.27 16.15 -12.91
N GLY A 358 11.67 14.96 -12.86
CA GLY A 358 12.37 13.72 -12.51
C GLY A 358 12.63 13.53 -11.01
N TYR A 359 11.93 14.27 -10.13
CA TYR A 359 11.97 14.06 -8.69
C TYR A 359 10.82 13.17 -8.24
N LEU A 360 11.16 12.05 -7.60
CA LEU A 360 10.19 11.12 -7.02
C LEU A 360 10.43 10.97 -5.52
N SER A 361 9.36 10.86 -4.74
CA SER A 361 9.42 10.37 -3.36
C SER A 361 8.67 9.05 -3.24
N LEU A 362 9.23 8.11 -2.48
CA LEU A 362 8.73 6.75 -2.30
C LEU A 362 8.46 6.49 -0.83
N TYR A 363 7.29 5.92 -0.53
CA TYR A 363 6.79 5.63 0.81
C TYR A 363 6.34 4.17 0.87
N GLY A 364 7.15 3.28 1.43
CA GLY A 364 6.92 1.84 1.44
C GLY A 364 6.73 1.24 2.83
N HIS A 365 6.39 -0.05 2.86
CA HIS A 365 6.04 -0.84 4.04
C HIS A 365 4.76 -0.35 4.73
N ASN A 366 3.90 0.36 4.01
CA ASN A 366 2.67 0.92 4.57
C ASN A 366 1.69 -0.17 5.01
N GLN A 367 0.83 0.14 5.95
CA GLN A 367 -0.26 -0.73 6.38
C GLN A 367 -1.48 -0.55 5.47
N SER A 368 -1.88 0.70 5.21
CA SER A 368 -2.95 1.05 4.27
C SER A 368 -2.53 2.22 3.38
N LEU A 369 -3.11 2.29 2.18
CA LEU A 369 -2.95 3.40 1.25
C LEU A 369 -4.20 4.28 1.33
N LEU A 370 -4.01 5.59 1.50
CA LEU A 370 -5.12 6.55 1.64
C LEU A 370 -5.41 7.29 0.34
N ARG A 371 -4.61 7.05 -0.71
CA ARG A 371 -4.64 7.72 -2.01
C ARG A 371 -4.44 6.71 -3.13
N ASP A 372 -5.05 7.00 -4.28
CA ASP A 372 -5.03 6.16 -5.47
C ASP A 372 -4.09 6.73 -6.56
N ALA A 373 -3.71 5.87 -7.51
CA ALA A 373 -2.89 6.31 -8.65
C ALA A 373 -3.64 7.36 -9.49
N GLY A 374 -3.00 8.51 -9.71
CA GLY A 374 -3.58 9.66 -10.41
C GLY A 374 -3.99 10.80 -9.47
N ASP A 375 -4.16 10.55 -8.17
CA ASP A 375 -4.51 11.58 -7.19
C ASP A 375 -3.44 12.68 -7.12
N ILE A 376 -3.90 13.90 -6.89
CA ILE A 376 -3.03 15.05 -6.59
C ILE A 376 -3.06 15.27 -5.08
N VAL A 377 -1.88 15.40 -4.48
CA VAL A 377 -1.73 15.62 -3.04
C VAL A 377 -0.92 16.88 -2.79
N GLU A 378 -1.22 17.57 -1.69
CA GLU A 378 -0.46 18.71 -1.20
C GLU A 378 0.57 18.28 -0.15
N ALA A 379 1.51 19.18 0.17
CA ALA A 379 2.49 18.91 1.21
C ALA A 379 1.79 18.78 2.58
N GLY A 380 2.03 17.69 3.29
CA GLY A 380 1.41 17.40 4.60
C GLY A 380 0.15 16.54 4.54
N ASP A 381 -0.41 16.31 3.36
CA ASP A 381 -1.58 15.46 3.20
C ASP A 381 -1.28 14.02 3.66
N PRO A 382 -2.22 13.37 4.36
CA PRO A 382 -2.10 11.95 4.67
C PRO A 382 -2.22 11.14 3.36
N ILE A 383 -1.24 10.27 3.13
CA ILE A 383 -1.14 9.45 1.92
C ILE A 383 -1.16 7.95 2.21
N ALA A 384 -0.75 7.54 3.40
CA ALA A 384 -0.70 6.15 3.83
C ALA A 384 -0.63 6.07 5.36
N THR A 385 -0.61 4.86 5.91
CA THR A 385 -0.31 4.60 7.32
C THR A 385 0.93 3.71 7.46
N VAL A 386 1.72 3.90 8.51
CA VAL A 386 2.92 3.10 8.78
C VAL A 386 2.52 1.66 9.07
N GLY A 387 3.22 0.71 8.47
CA GLY A 387 3.00 -0.70 8.68
C GLY A 387 4.30 -1.52 8.65
N ASN A 388 4.13 -2.79 8.35
CA ASN A 388 5.22 -3.74 8.13
C ASN A 388 4.96 -4.62 6.89
N SER A 389 4.27 -4.08 5.88
CA SER A 389 3.94 -4.82 4.66
C SER A 389 5.20 -5.14 3.83
N GLY A 390 5.10 -6.14 2.96
CA GLY A 390 6.26 -6.63 2.21
C GLY A 390 7.22 -7.46 3.07
N GLY A 391 6.70 -8.07 4.15
CA GLY A 391 7.42 -9.03 5.00
C GLY A 391 8.48 -8.41 5.90
N GLN A 392 8.21 -7.24 6.49
CA GLN A 392 9.10 -6.65 7.49
C GLN A 392 8.76 -7.18 8.89
N GLU A 393 9.78 -7.40 9.71
CA GLU A 393 9.62 -7.90 11.09
C GLU A 393 9.06 -6.83 12.04
N ALA A 394 9.45 -5.57 11.85
CA ALA A 394 9.06 -4.44 12.67
C ALA A 394 8.37 -3.36 11.84
N ALA A 395 7.48 -2.59 12.50
CA ALA A 395 6.78 -1.48 11.89
C ALA A 395 7.73 -0.31 11.62
N ALA A 396 7.82 0.10 10.37
CA ALA A 396 8.64 1.22 9.95
C ALA A 396 8.25 1.70 8.55
N LEU A 397 8.41 3.00 8.31
CA LEU A 397 8.27 3.59 6.98
C LEU A 397 9.57 3.46 6.21
N TYR A 398 9.53 2.86 5.03
CA TYR A 398 10.62 3.02 4.05
C TYR A 398 10.42 4.32 3.27
N PHE A 399 11.41 5.21 3.35
CA PHE A 399 11.36 6.50 2.67
C PHE A 399 12.58 6.69 1.77
N ALA A 400 12.36 7.03 0.51
CA ALA A 400 13.43 7.32 -0.44
C ALA A 400 13.07 8.49 -1.36
N ILE A 401 14.09 9.27 -1.71
CA ILE A 401 13.98 10.31 -2.73
C ILE A 401 14.82 9.87 -3.93
N ARG A 402 14.25 9.97 -5.12
CA ARG A 402 14.97 9.72 -6.37
C ARG A 402 15.03 10.99 -7.20
N GLN A 403 16.20 11.24 -7.76
CA GLN A 403 16.46 12.31 -8.71
C GLN A 403 16.93 11.68 -10.01
N GLN A 404 16.18 11.89 -11.11
CA GLN A 404 16.50 11.32 -12.42
C GLN A 404 16.69 9.80 -12.37
N GLY A 405 15.83 9.13 -11.58
CA GLY A 405 15.86 7.68 -11.37
C GLY A 405 16.93 7.17 -10.39
N ARG A 406 17.86 8.02 -9.94
CA ARG A 406 18.93 7.62 -9.00
C ARG A 406 18.54 7.91 -7.54
N PRO A 407 18.82 7.00 -6.60
CA PRO A 407 18.60 7.25 -5.17
C PRO A 407 19.43 8.44 -4.65
N SER A 408 18.79 9.34 -3.91
CA SER A 408 19.43 10.44 -3.17
C SER A 408 19.21 10.24 -1.68
N ASP A 409 20.19 10.67 -0.87
CA ASP A 409 20.08 10.64 0.59
C ASP A 409 18.95 11.57 1.06
N PRO A 410 17.87 11.03 1.68
CA PRO A 410 16.75 11.83 2.18
C PRO A 410 17.15 12.85 3.27
N ALA A 411 18.21 12.58 4.03
CA ALA A 411 18.68 13.50 5.08
C ALA A 411 19.18 14.84 4.52
N GLN A 412 19.54 14.92 3.23
CA GLN A 412 19.90 16.18 2.58
C GLN A 412 18.69 17.02 2.15
N TRP A 413 17.50 16.43 2.16
CA TRP A 413 16.27 17.05 1.69
C TRP A 413 15.37 17.45 2.85
N CYS A 414 15.24 16.58 3.84
CA CYS A 414 14.44 16.83 5.03
C CYS A 414 15.18 17.74 6.02
N ARG A 415 14.43 18.59 6.72
CA ARG A 415 14.95 19.45 7.78
C ARG A 415 15.53 18.60 8.92
N ALA A 416 16.61 19.07 9.55
CA ALA A 416 17.13 18.42 10.76
C ALA A 416 16.03 18.41 11.83
N GLN A 417 15.81 17.25 12.46
CA GLN A 417 14.98 17.17 13.66
C GLN A 417 15.74 17.93 14.76
N GLY A 418 15.14 19.03 15.26
CA GLY A 418 15.69 19.85 16.33
C GLY A 418 15.45 19.24 17.70
#